data_AF-A0A7C2NBM8-F1
#
_entry.id   AF-A0A7C2NBM8-F1
#
_cell.length_a   1.000
_cell.length_b   1.000
_cell.length_c   1.000
_cell.angle_alpha   90.00
_cell.angle_beta   90.00
_cell.angle_gamma   90.00
#
_symmetry.space_group_name_H-M   'P 1'
#
loop_
_entity.id
_entity.type
_entity.pdbx_description
1 polymer ?
#
loop_
_entity_poly.entity_id
_entity_poly.type
_entity_poly.pdbx_seq_one_letter_code
_entity_poly.pdbx_strand_id
1 'polypeptide(L)'
;MNYAERYRYRRVVWFIPVLLVLFFLLWQETREPAPVLSDVQGRVMEVNTAESQGLRGSSVHMTTARVRVEDGYEARVLVMGQNLRVGDEVTLTESRREDGSRHYSLARGGLN
;
A
#
# COMPACT_ATOMS: atom_id res chain seq x y z
N MET A 1 28.63 12.08 -48.40
CA MET A 1 28.33 12.47 -47.00
C MET A 1 28.99 13.82 -46.73
N ASN A 2 28.19 14.86 -46.57
CA ASN A 2 28.68 16.25 -46.54
C ASN A 2 29.20 16.60 -45.12
N TYR A 3 30.25 17.41 -45.00
CA TYR A 3 30.90 17.72 -43.71
C TYR A 3 29.93 18.38 -42.70
N ALA A 4 28.97 19.15 -43.22
CA ALA A 4 27.89 19.78 -42.45
C ALA A 4 26.91 18.77 -41.80
N GLU A 5 26.66 17.63 -42.45
CA GLU A 5 25.79 16.57 -41.91
C GLU A 5 26.47 15.84 -40.75
N ARG A 6 27.77 15.54 -40.86
CA ARG A 6 28.55 14.93 -39.76
C ARG A 6 28.60 15.81 -38.52
N TYR A 7 28.71 17.13 -38.70
CA TYR A 7 28.75 18.06 -37.57
C TYR A 7 27.40 18.16 -36.86
N ARG A 8 26.28 18.18 -37.60
CA ARG A 8 24.92 18.12 -37.05
C ARG A 8 24.65 16.82 -36.32
N TYR A 9 25.02 15.68 -36.91
CA TYR A 9 24.79 14.36 -36.32
C TYR A 9 25.56 14.20 -35.00
N ARG A 10 26.83 14.60 -34.98
CA ARG A 10 27.65 14.54 -33.77
C ARG A 10 27.08 15.40 -32.65
N ARG A 11 26.60 16.61 -32.94
CA ARG A 11 26.00 17.50 -31.93
C ARG A 11 24.74 16.88 -31.30
N VAL A 12 23.86 16.26 -32.10
CA VAL A 12 22.62 15.62 -31.60
C VAL A 12 22.90 14.34 -30.81
N VAL A 13 23.85 13.52 -31.26
CA VAL A 13 24.20 12.25 -30.60
C VAL A 13 24.72 12.47 -29.18
N TRP A 14 25.40 13.59 -28.90
CA TRP A 14 25.84 13.93 -27.54
C TRP A 14 24.68 14.29 -26.58
N PHE A 15 23.54 14.74 -27.09
CA PHE A 15 22.37 15.05 -26.25
C PHE A 15 21.57 13.80 -25.86
N ILE A 16 21.65 12.72 -26.65
CA ILE A 16 20.93 11.47 -26.36
C ILE A 16 21.32 10.89 -24.99
N PRO A 17 22.60 10.71 -24.61
CA PRO A 17 22.94 10.20 -23.29
C PRO A 17 22.50 11.15 -22.17
N VAL A 18 22.56 12.47 -22.39
CA VAL A 18 22.09 13.46 -21.40
C VAL A 18 20.59 13.35 -21.18
N LEU A 19 19.81 13.17 -22.25
CA LEU A 19 18.36 12.94 -22.17
C LEU A 19 18.04 11.62 -21.48
N LEU A 20 18.80 10.55 -21.75
CA LEU A 20 18.61 9.26 -21.09
C LEU A 20 18.90 9.35 -19.58
N VAL A 21 19.94 10.07 -19.17
CA VAL A 21 20.24 10.31 -17.75
C VAL A 21 19.14 11.14 -17.10
N LEU A 22 18.69 12.23 -17.73
CA LEU A 22 17.58 13.05 -17.22
C LEU A 22 16.28 12.25 -17.09
N PHE A 23 15.94 11.46 -18.11
CA PHE A 23 14.78 10.57 -18.08
C PHE A 23 14.89 9.54 -16.95
N PHE A 24 16.07 8.93 -16.77
CA PHE A 24 16.30 7.96 -15.71
C PHE A 24 16.19 8.57 -14.31
N LEU A 25 16.71 9.79 -14.11
CA LEU A 25 16.59 10.51 -12.84
C LEU A 25 15.14 10.87 -12.52
N LEU A 26 14.40 11.42 -13.49
CA LEU A 26 12.98 11.73 -13.33
C LEU A 26 12.13 10.47 -13.09
N TRP A 27 12.50 9.35 -13.71
CA TRP A 27 11.83 8.06 -13.48
C TRP A 27 12.03 7.55 -12.04
N GLN A 28 13.21 7.76 -11.44
CA GLN A 28 13.49 7.34 -10.06
C GLN A 28 12.67 8.14 -9.05
N GLU A 29 12.47 9.44 -9.29
CA GLU A 29 11.76 10.34 -8.38
C GLU A 29 10.25 10.01 -8.26
N THR A 30 9.69 9.30 -9.24
CA THR A 30 8.30 8.80 -9.17
C THR A 30 8.13 7.50 -8.39
N ARG A 31 9.23 6.87 -7.94
CA ARG A 31 9.14 5.69 -7.08
C ARG A 31 8.87 6.15 -5.65
N GLU A 32 7.59 6.17 -5.27
CA GLU A 32 7.20 6.37 -3.88
C GLU A 32 8.02 5.43 -2.97
N PRO A 33 8.62 5.95 -1.90
CA PRO A 33 9.36 5.13 -0.95
C PRO A 33 8.44 4.08 -0.34
N ALA A 34 9.00 2.89 -0.10
CA ALA A 34 8.23 1.79 0.46
C ALA A 34 7.60 2.22 1.81
N PRO A 35 6.31 1.93 2.04
CA PRO A 35 5.66 2.30 3.30
C PRO A 35 6.39 1.62 4.45
N VAL A 36 6.60 2.36 5.55
CA VAL A 36 7.15 1.81 6.77
C VAL A 36 6.07 0.91 7.39
N LEU A 37 6.38 -0.38 7.51
CA LEU A 37 5.51 -1.37 8.12
C LEU A 37 5.93 -1.58 9.57
N SER A 38 5.01 -1.42 10.50
CA SER A 38 5.22 -1.71 11.91
C SER A 38 4.05 -2.50 12.47
N ASP A 39 4.35 -3.54 13.23
CA ASP A 39 3.31 -4.32 13.91
C ASP A 39 2.89 -3.62 15.20
N VAL A 40 1.58 -3.49 15.38
CA VAL A 40 0.95 -2.80 16.51
C VAL A 40 -0.17 -3.67 17.07
N GLN A 41 -0.29 -3.74 18.39
CA GLN A 41 -1.37 -4.47 19.03
C GLN A 41 -2.64 -3.62 19.13
N GLY A 42 -3.80 -4.26 18.98
CA GLY A 42 -5.08 -3.62 19.16
C GLY A 42 -6.14 -4.58 19.69
N ARG A 43 -7.14 -4.01 20.36
CA ARG A 43 -8.30 -4.74 20.88
C ARG A 43 -9.50 -4.56 19.99
N VAL A 44 -10.16 -5.67 19.65
CA VAL A 44 -11.40 -5.65 18.86
C VAL A 44 -12.53 -5.08 19.71
N MET A 45 -13.13 -3.99 19.25
CA MET A 45 -14.24 -3.30 19.90
C MET A 45 -15.59 -3.72 19.32
N GLU A 46 -15.66 -3.87 17.99
CA GLU A 46 -16.90 -4.20 17.29
C GLU A 46 -16.57 -5.10 16.10
N VAL A 47 -17.46 -6.04 15.78
CA VAL A 47 -17.36 -6.90 14.60
C VAL A 47 -18.67 -6.80 13.84
N ASN A 48 -18.59 -6.39 12.57
CA ASN A 48 -19.71 -6.29 11.66
C ASN A 48 -19.51 -7.25 10.49
N THR A 49 -20.40 -8.23 10.38
CA THR A 49 -20.42 -9.17 9.26
C THR A 49 -21.51 -8.75 8.29
N ALA A 50 -21.13 -8.55 7.03
CA ALA A 50 -22.04 -8.28 5.93
C ALA A 50 -21.97 -9.42 4.92
N GLU A 51 -23.14 -9.83 4.43
CA GLU A 51 -23.26 -10.81 3.36
C GLU A 51 -23.79 -10.09 2.12
N SER A 52 -23.08 -10.22 1.00
CA SER A 52 -23.52 -9.68 -0.27
C SER A 52 -23.59 -10.78 -1.30
N GLN A 53 -24.68 -10.82 -2.07
CA GLN A 53 -24.83 -11.77 -3.15
C GLN A 53 -24.38 -11.15 -4.47
N GLY A 54 -23.36 -11.72 -5.09
CA GLY A 54 -22.86 -11.28 -6.39
C GLY A 54 -23.84 -11.62 -7.52
N LEU A 55 -23.74 -10.89 -8.63
CA LEU A 55 -24.56 -11.05 -9.84
C LEU A 55 -24.55 -12.48 -10.43
N ARG A 56 -23.57 -13.32 -10.07
CA ARG A 56 -23.44 -14.73 -10.50
C ARG A 56 -23.86 -15.74 -9.41
N GLY A 57 -24.54 -15.31 -8.36
CA GLY A 57 -25.00 -16.19 -7.26
C GLY A 57 -23.92 -16.59 -6.25
N SER A 58 -22.70 -16.06 -6.36
CA SER A 58 -21.66 -16.23 -5.34
C SER A 58 -21.98 -15.35 -4.13
N SER A 59 -22.10 -15.95 -2.95
CA SER A 59 -22.13 -15.21 -1.68
C SER A 59 -20.72 -14.75 -1.32
N VAL A 60 -20.58 -13.46 -1.03
CA VAL A 60 -19.36 -12.87 -0.48
C VAL A 60 -19.67 -12.49 0.95
N HIS A 61 -19.03 -13.17 1.89
CA HIS A 61 -19.07 -12.81 3.30
C HIS A 61 -17.91 -11.85 3.59
N MET A 62 -18.23 -10.64 4.03
CA MET A 62 -17.27 -9.61 4.38
C MET A 62 -17.39 -9.29 5.86
N THR A 63 -16.34 -9.60 6.62
CA THR A 63 -16.27 -9.24 8.04
C THR A 63 -15.39 -8.01 8.19
N THR A 64 -15.90 -7.01 8.90
CA THR A 64 -15.14 -5.81 9.26
C THR A 64 -15.08 -5.70 10.77
N ALA A 65 -13.91 -5.38 11.31
CA ALA A 65 -13.72 -5.19 12.75
C ALA A 65 -13.30 -3.75 13.03
N ARG A 66 -13.87 -3.13 14.05
CA ARG A 66 -13.36 -1.89 14.64
C ARG A 66 -12.38 -2.28 15.73
N VAL A 67 -11.13 -1.89 15.57
CA VAL A 67 -10.04 -2.22 16.49
C VAL A 67 -9.53 -0.93 17.11
N ARG A 68 -9.38 -0.93 18.44
CA ARG A 68 -8.72 0.14 19.18
C ARG A 68 -7.26 -0.22 19.38
N VAL A 69 -6.38 0.65 18.90
CA VAL A 69 -4.93 0.54 19.01
C VAL A 69 -4.48 1.19 20.33
N GLU A 70 -3.32 0.79 20.88
CA GLU A 70 -2.81 1.26 22.20
C GLU A 70 -2.78 2.79 22.34
N ASP A 71 -2.50 3.52 21.27
CA ASP A 71 -2.49 4.99 21.25
C ASP A 71 -3.90 5.64 21.29
N GLY A 72 -4.96 4.85 21.49
CA GLY A 72 -6.35 5.31 21.53
C GLY A 72 -6.98 5.54 20.16
N TYR A 73 -6.23 5.31 19.07
CA TYR A 73 -6.76 5.36 17.71
C TYR A 73 -7.69 4.19 17.42
N GLU A 74 -8.76 4.47 16.68
CA GLU A 74 -9.70 3.46 16.24
C GLU A 74 -9.59 3.26 14.73
N ALA A 75 -9.29 2.02 14.34
CA ALA A 75 -9.14 1.62 12.96
C ALA A 75 -10.27 0.66 12.57
N ARG A 76 -10.84 0.83 11.38
CA ARG A 76 -11.76 -0.16 10.80
C ARG A 76 -10.96 -1.03 9.84
N VAL A 77 -10.84 -2.30 10.17
CA VAL A 77 -10.03 -3.27 9.45
C VAL A 77 -10.94 -4.31 8.81
N LEU A 78 -10.65 -4.66 7.57
CA LEU A 78 -11.33 -5.73 6.87
C LEU A 78 -10.67 -7.07 7.19
N VAL A 79 -11.49 -8.05 7.54
CA VAL A 79 -11.06 -9.35 8.07
C VAL A 79 -11.51 -10.41 7.08
N MET A 80 -10.55 -11.15 6.53
CA MET A 80 -10.78 -12.17 5.51
C MET A 80 -10.48 -13.55 6.11
N GLY A 81 -11.52 -14.39 6.20
CA GLY A 81 -11.38 -15.80 6.56
C GLY A 81 -11.09 -16.11 8.03
N GLN A 82 -11.03 -15.09 8.90
CA GLN A 82 -10.85 -15.27 10.34
C GLN A 82 -12.10 -14.83 11.11
N ASN A 83 -12.47 -15.61 12.12
CA ASN A 83 -13.62 -15.31 12.97
C ASN A 83 -13.13 -14.55 14.21
N LEU A 84 -13.23 -13.22 14.20
CA LEU A 84 -12.83 -12.36 15.30
C LEU A 84 -14.00 -12.15 16.26
N ARG A 85 -13.69 -12.07 17.56
CA ARG A 85 -14.67 -11.75 18.60
C ARG A 85 -14.34 -10.41 19.23
N VAL A 86 -15.38 -9.77 19.76
CA VAL A 86 -15.22 -8.54 20.54
C VAL A 86 -14.43 -8.87 21.81
N GLY A 87 -13.38 -8.09 22.07
CA GLY A 87 -12.47 -8.29 23.19
C GLY A 87 -11.16 -9.01 22.83
N ASP A 88 -11.07 -9.62 21.65
CA ASP A 88 -9.85 -10.28 21.21
C ASP A 88 -8.72 -9.26 21.01
N GLU A 89 -7.49 -9.67 21.32
CA GLU A 89 -6.27 -8.92 21.00
C GLU A 89 -5.72 -9.41 19.67
N VAL A 90 -5.47 -8.47 18.76
CA VAL A 90 -5.00 -8.73 17.41
C VAL A 90 -3.77 -7.91 17.09
N THR A 91 -2.85 -8.52 16.36
CA THR A 91 -1.72 -7.80 15.77
C THR A 91 -2.17 -7.19 14.43
N LEU A 92 -2.02 -5.87 14.33
CA LEU A 92 -2.24 -5.11 13.11
C LEU A 92 -0.90 -4.69 12.53
N THR A 93 -0.79 -4.66 11.21
CA THR A 93 0.33 -4.02 10.53
C THR A 93 -0.08 -2.58 10.21
N GLU A 94 0.54 -1.62 10.87
CA GLU A 94 0.49 -0.20 10.51
C GLU A 94 1.42 0.02 9.31
N SER A 95 0.86 0.54 8.22
CA SER A 95 1.62 1.09 7.10
C SER A 95 1.56 2.61 7.18
N ARG A 96 2.73 3.22 7.35
CA ARG A 96 2.89 4.67 7.34
C ARG A 96 3.49 5.10 6.01
N ARG A 97 2.75 5.92 5.28
CA ARG A 97 3.22 6.56 4.04
C ARG A 97 3.86 7.91 4.37
N GLU A 98 4.75 8.41 3.51
CA GLU A 98 5.44 9.70 3.72
C GLU A 98 4.50 10.91 3.77
N ASP A 99 3.29 10.78 3.21
CA ASP A 99 2.22 11.78 3.34
C ASP A 99 1.62 11.84 4.76
N GLY A 100 2.06 10.96 5.66
CA GLY A 100 1.58 10.85 7.04
C GLY A 100 0.29 10.03 7.19
N SER A 101 -0.26 9.49 6.11
CA SER A 101 -1.43 8.62 6.17
C SER A 101 -1.06 7.28 6.83
N ARG A 102 -1.96 6.79 7.69
CA ARG A 102 -1.83 5.53 8.40
C ARG A 102 -2.88 4.57 7.90
N HIS A 103 -2.46 3.40 7.44
CA HIS A 103 -3.34 2.31 7.06
C HIS A 103 -3.08 1.10 7.94
N TYR A 104 -4.14 0.52 8.49
CA TYR A 104 -4.07 -0.64 9.35
C TYR A 104 -4.64 -1.86 8.63
N SER A 105 -3.86 -2.93 8.56
CA SER A 105 -4.30 -4.23 8.05
C SER A 105 -4.08 -5.31 9.09
N LEU A 106 -4.89 -6.37 9.04
CA LEU A 106 -4.70 -7.49 9.96
C LEU A 106 -3.39 -8.21 9.60
N ALA A 107 -2.50 -8.42 10.57
CA ALA A 107 -1.27 -9.17 10.35
C ALA A 107 -1.64 -10.63 10.01
N ARG A 108 -1.09 -11.15 8.91
CA ARG A 108 -1.37 -12.51 8.41
C ARG A 108 -0.64 -13.53 9.31
N GLY A 109 -1.12 -13.73 10.54
CA GLY A 109 -0.55 -14.69 11.50
C GLY A 109 -0.73 -14.39 12.99
N GLY A 110 -1.41 -13.30 13.36
CA GLY A 110 -1.53 -12.88 14.76
C GLY A 110 -2.72 -13.49 15.52
N LEU A 111 -2.65 -14.78 15.85
CA LEU A 111 -3.41 -15.37 16.96
C LEU A 111 -2.40 -16.18 17.79
N ASN A 112 -2.06 -15.69 18.97
CA ASN A 112 -1.50 -16.51 20.05
C ASN A 112 -2.63 -16.91 20.99
#